data_AF-A0A2P6W7Z0-F1
#
_entry.id   AF-A0A2P6W7Z0-F1
#
_cell.length_a   1.000
_cell.length_b   1.000
_cell.length_c   1.000
_cell.angle_alpha   90.00
_cell.angle_beta   90.00
_cell.angle_gamma   90.00
#
_symmetry.space_group_name_H-M   'P 1'
#
loop_
_entity.id
_entity.type
_entity.pdbx_description
1 polymer ?
#
loop_
_entity_poly.entity_id
_entity_poly.type
_entity_poly.pdbx_seq_one_letter_code
_entity_poly.pdbx_strand_id
1 'polypeptide(L)'
;ASKKRKLGYVESGSDIGFTDVRKKLHVLERDLGIELEVEEADKPFFRAGRSGRLILDSEEIGFIGEFSDKVLEDWELEMETAGFELDLEKIREER
;
A
#
# COMPACT_ATOMS: atom_id res chain seq x y z
N ALA A 1 -3.60 -3.92 -24.63
CA ALA A 1 -3.63 -4.03 -23.16
C ALA A 1 -4.64 -3.03 -22.62
N SER A 2 -5.52 -3.43 -21.69
CA SER A 2 -6.44 -2.48 -21.04
C SER A 2 -5.65 -1.51 -20.17
N LYS A 3 -6.01 -0.23 -20.18
CA LYS A 3 -5.30 0.82 -19.43
C LYS A 3 -5.86 0.87 -18.01
N LYS A 4 -5.13 0.30 -17.05
CA LYS A 4 -5.49 0.38 -15.62
C LYS A 4 -5.03 1.68 -14.99
N ARG A 5 -5.83 2.22 -14.06
CA ARG A 5 -5.46 3.40 -13.26
C ARG A 5 -5.15 2.97 -11.85
N LYS A 6 -3.94 3.29 -11.40
CA LYS A 6 -3.48 2.95 -10.07
C LYS A 6 -3.01 4.20 -9.33
N LEU A 7 -3.20 4.20 -8.02
CA LEU A 7 -2.63 5.17 -7.10
C LEU A 7 -1.52 4.49 -6.32
N GLY A 8 -0.36 5.12 -6.25
CA GLY A 8 0.75 4.70 -5.41
C GLY A 8 1.10 5.81 -4.41
N TYR A 9 1.41 5.41 -3.19
CA TYR A 9 1.94 6.29 -2.15
C TYR A 9 3.17 5.65 -1.54
N VAL A 10 4.23 6.42 -1.35
CA VAL A 10 5.47 6.01 -0.69
C VAL A 10 5.92 7.14 0.22
N GLU A 11 6.35 6.78 1.42
CA GLU A 11 6.91 7.70 2.41
C GLU A 11 8.26 7.15 2.87
N SER A 12 9.22 8.05 3.06
CA SER A 12 10.59 7.71 3.49
C SER A 12 11.03 8.66 4.59
N GLY A 13 11.63 8.12 5.65
CA GLY A 13 12.01 8.89 6.83
C GLY A 13 12.64 8.03 7.92
N SER A 14 13.17 8.65 8.97
CA SER A 14 13.91 7.96 10.04
C SER A 14 13.09 6.94 10.82
N ASP A 15 11.77 7.15 10.92
CA ASP A 15 10.85 6.34 11.74
C ASP A 15 9.58 5.96 10.97
N ILE A 16 9.71 5.75 9.65
CA ILE A 16 8.58 5.34 8.80
C ILE A 16 8.42 3.82 8.84
N GLY A 17 7.21 3.35 9.09
CA GLY A 17 6.88 1.93 8.98
C GLY A 17 5.46 1.68 8.50
N PHE A 18 5.00 0.43 8.63
CA PHE A 18 3.67 0.00 8.20
C PHE A 18 2.55 0.86 8.78
N THR A 19 2.64 1.20 10.07
CA THR A 19 1.61 1.96 10.78
C THR A 19 1.43 3.37 10.19
N ASP A 20 2.50 4.01 9.74
CA ASP A 20 2.44 5.38 9.24
C ASP A 20 1.76 5.43 7.88
N VAL A 21 2.11 4.49 6.99
CA VAL A 21 1.40 4.36 5.71
C VAL A 21 -0.04 3.88 5.89
N ARG A 22 -0.35 3.07 6.91
CA ARG A 22 -1.73 2.70 7.24
C ARG A 22 -2.56 3.90 7.70
N LYS A 23 -1.97 4.83 8.46
CA LYS A 23 -2.64 6.10 8.83
C LYS A 23 -2.96 6.94 7.59
N LYS A 24 -2.05 7.03 6.62
CA LYS A 24 -2.29 7.75 5.35
C LYS A 24 -3.38 7.10 4.53
N LEU A 25 -3.36 5.77 4.43
CA LEU A 25 -4.44 5.00 3.81
C LEU A 25 -5.77 5.25 4.51
N HIS A 26 -5.78 5.37 5.84
CA HIS A 26 -6.99 5.64 6.61
C HIS A 26 -7.62 7.01 6.34
N VAL A 27 -6.79 8.01 6.05
CA VAL A 27 -7.31 9.31 5.58
C VAL A 27 -8.00 9.14 4.22
N LEU A 28 -7.41 8.39 3.29
CA LEU A 28 -8.01 8.12 1.98
C LEU A 28 -9.31 7.32 2.08
N GLU A 29 -9.37 6.31 2.94
CA GLU A 29 -10.61 5.56 3.25
C GLU A 29 -11.76 6.51 3.62
N ARG A 30 -11.48 7.44 4.55
CA ARG A 30 -12.46 8.42 5.03
C ARG A 30 -12.88 9.41 3.96
N ASP A 31 -11.95 9.90 3.16
CA ASP A 31 -12.22 10.87 2.10
C ASP A 31 -13.01 10.25 0.94
N LEU A 32 -12.81 8.94 0.69
CA LEU A 32 -13.49 8.19 -0.37
C LEU A 32 -14.78 7.50 0.12
N GLY A 33 -15.04 7.46 1.43
CA GLY A 33 -16.20 6.78 2.00
C GLY A 33 -16.14 5.25 1.86
N ILE A 34 -14.94 4.66 1.87
CA ILE A 34 -14.73 3.22 1.74
C ILE A 34 -14.07 2.65 3.00
N GLU A 35 -14.15 1.34 3.19
CA GLU A 35 -13.47 0.62 4.27
C GLU A 35 -12.58 -0.47 3.65
N LEU A 36 -11.29 -0.46 3.96
CA LEU A 36 -10.34 -1.46 3.48
C LEU A 36 -9.92 -2.37 4.62
N GLU A 37 -10.12 -3.66 4.39
CA GLU A 37 -9.53 -4.68 5.23
C GLU A 37 -8.08 -4.91 4.81
N VAL A 38 -7.21 -5.15 5.79
CA VAL A 38 -5.83 -5.57 5.55
C VAL A 38 -5.71 -7.02 5.95
N GLU A 39 -5.34 -7.85 4.99
CA GLU A 39 -5.00 -9.25 5.25
C GLU A 39 -3.50 -9.47 5.06
N GLU A 40 -2.89 -10.26 5.94
CA GLU A 40 -1.47 -10.59 5.88
C GLU A 40 -1.14 -11.25 4.54
N ALA A 41 -0.18 -10.67 3.83
CA ALA A 41 0.28 -11.17 2.55
C ALA A 41 1.69 -10.66 2.28
N ASP A 42 2.59 -11.55 1.90
CA ASP A 42 3.96 -11.19 1.55
C ASP A 42 4.09 -10.79 0.08
N LYS A 43 4.97 -9.81 -0.18
CA LYS A 43 5.45 -9.50 -1.54
C LYS A 43 6.98 -9.44 -1.56
N PRO A 44 7.64 -9.83 -2.66
CA PRO A 44 9.11 -9.91 -2.72
C PRO A 44 9.87 -8.61 -2.42
N PHE A 45 9.23 -7.46 -2.64
CA PHE A 45 9.81 -6.14 -2.42
C PHE A 45 9.48 -5.55 -1.04
N PHE A 46 8.69 -6.25 -0.22
CA PHE A 46 8.41 -5.86 1.15
C PHE A 46 9.11 -6.77 2.16
N ARG A 47 9.28 -6.29 3.39
CA ARG A 47 9.72 -7.10 4.52
C ARG A 47 8.65 -8.12 4.89
N ALA A 48 9.06 -9.36 5.09
CA ALA A 48 8.16 -10.46 5.44
C ALA A 48 7.42 -10.17 6.74
N GLY A 49 6.10 -10.43 6.76
CA GLY A 49 5.23 -10.14 7.90
C GLY A 49 5.01 -8.64 8.18
N ARG A 50 5.51 -7.75 7.30
CA ARG A 50 5.30 -6.29 7.34
C ARG A 50 4.60 -5.78 6.08
N SER A 51 3.78 -6.64 5.47
CA SER A 51 2.94 -6.30 4.34
C SER A 51 1.58 -6.99 4.39
N GLY A 52 0.64 -6.44 3.63
CA GLY A 52 -0.69 -6.98 3.48
C GLY A 52 -1.31 -6.65 2.14
N ARG A 53 -2.32 -7.43 1.77
CA ARG A 53 -3.23 -7.12 0.66
C ARG A 53 -4.38 -6.27 1.18
N LEU A 54 -4.83 -5.34 0.34
CA LEU A 54 -5.94 -4.43 0.65
C LEU A 54 -7.20 -4.98 -0.01
N ILE A 55 -8.22 -5.25 0.80
CA ILE A 55 -9.49 -5.83 0.38
C ILE A 55 -10.59 -4.77 0.49
N LEU A 56 -11.35 -4.58 -0.58
CA LEU A 56 -12.58 -3.78 -0.61
C LEU A 56 -13.70 -4.70 -1.10
N ASP A 57 -14.82 -4.78 -0.37
CA ASP A 57 -15.97 -5.61 -0.76
C ASP A 57 -15.61 -7.06 -1.14
N SER A 58 -14.75 -7.70 -0.35
CA SER A 58 -14.21 -9.05 -0.61
C SER A 58 -13.32 -9.21 -1.86
N GLU A 59 -12.94 -8.11 -2.53
CA GLU A 59 -12.02 -8.11 -3.66
C GLU A 59 -10.66 -7.48 -3.30
N GLU A 60 -9.56 -8.12 -3.69
CA GLU A 60 -8.22 -7.54 -3.56
C GLU A 60 -8.06 -6.35 -4.53
N ILE A 61 -7.85 -5.16 -3.98
CA ILE A 61 -7.67 -3.93 -4.76
C ILE A 61 -6.25 -3.38 -4.72
N GLY A 62 -5.37 -3.94 -3.91
CA GLY A 62 -4.06 -3.35 -3.70
C GLY A 62 -3.21 -4.04 -2.65
N PHE A 63 -2.15 -3.37 -2.25
CA PHE A 63 -1.22 -3.84 -1.23
C PHE A 63 -0.62 -2.69 -0.43
N ILE A 64 -0.12 -3.00 0.76
CA ILE A 64 0.54 -2.07 1.69
C ILE A 64 1.73 -2.78 2.34
N GLY A 65 2.83 -2.08 2.61
CA GLY A 65 3.96 -2.68 3.32
C GLY A 65 5.18 -1.79 3.50
N GLU A 66 6.13 -2.30 4.27
CA GLU A 66 7.48 -1.76 4.46
C GLU A 66 8.44 -2.37 3.44
N PHE A 67 9.21 -1.56 2.71
CA PHE A 67 10.15 -2.06 1.72
C PHE A 67 11.28 -2.87 2.36
N SER A 68 11.73 -3.94 1.70
CA SER A 68 12.80 -4.80 2.21
C SER A 68 14.16 -4.11 2.14
N ASP A 69 15.07 -4.51 3.03
CA ASP A 69 16.43 -3.96 3.08
C ASP A 69 17.13 -4.12 1.74
N LYS A 70 16.88 -5.24 1.04
CA LYS A 70 17.36 -5.45 -0.32
C LYS A 70 16.88 -4.36 -1.29
N VAL A 71 15.61 -3.94 -1.23
CA VAL A 71 15.10 -2.87 -2.09
C VAL A 71 15.73 -1.53 -1.71
N LEU A 72 15.89 -1.25 -0.41
CA LEU A 72 16.54 -0.03 0.06
C LEU A 72 17.99 0.04 -0.41
N GLU A 73 18.75 -1.05 -0.28
CA GLU A 73 20.14 -1.16 -0.74
C GLU A 73 20.25 -1.04 -2.27
N ASP A 74 19.43 -1.80 -3.02
CA ASP A 74 19.47 -1.79 -4.49
C ASP A 74 19.13 -0.39 -5.06
N TRP A 75 18.39 0.44 -4.31
CA TRP A 75 17.94 1.77 -4.72
C TRP A 75 18.68 2.91 -3.98
N GLU A 76 19.71 2.58 -3.20
CA GLU A 76 20.52 3.54 -2.43
C GLU A 76 19.68 4.46 -1.50
N LEU A 77 18.63 3.90 -0.90
CA LEU A 77 17.77 4.58 0.06
C LEU A 77 18.32 4.39 1.48
N GLU A 78 18.79 5.48 2.09
CA GLU A 78 19.35 5.47 3.46
C GLU A 78 18.29 5.40 4.56
N MET A 79 17.03 5.68 4.23
CA MET A 79 15.92 5.80 5.18
C MET A 79 14.92 4.65 5.03
N GLU A 80 14.28 4.33 6.14
CA GLU A 80 13.12 3.44 6.16
C GLU A 80 12.05 3.96 5.23
N THR A 81 11.48 3.06 4.42
CA THR A 81 10.55 3.41 3.37
C THR A 81 9.38 2.43 3.39
N ALA A 82 8.17 2.95 3.33
CA ALA A 82 6.94 2.15 3.28
C ALA A 82 5.96 2.76 2.28
N GLY A 83 4.98 1.97 1.83
CA GLY A 83 4.01 2.46 0.87
C GLY A 83 2.82 1.55 0.65
N PHE A 84 1.92 1.99 -0.22
CA PHE A 84 0.80 1.19 -0.72
C PHE A 84 0.48 1.51 -2.18
N GLU A 85 -0.20 0.58 -2.83
CA GLU A 85 -0.78 0.74 -4.17
C GLU A 85 -2.25 0.35 -4.15
N LEU A 86 -3.09 1.09 -4.88
CA LEU A 86 -4.51 0.82 -5.07
C LEU A 86 -4.88 0.82 -6.55
N ASP A 87 -5.72 -0.14 -6.97
CA ASP A 87 -6.38 -0.15 -8.27
C ASP A 87 -7.65 0.72 -8.20
N LEU A 88 -7.58 1.93 -8.78
CA LEU A 88 -8.66 2.90 -8.74
C LEU A 88 -9.86 2.49 -9.60
N GLU A 89 -9.71 1.50 -10.49
CA GLU A 89 -10.84 1.00 -11.27
C GLU A 89 -11.80 0.17 -10.41
N LYS A 90 -11.30 -0.40 -9.30
CA LYS A 90 -12.08 -1.21 -8.36
C LYS A 90 -12.73 -0.41 -7.23
N ILE A 91 -12.40 0.88 -7.10
CA ILE A 91 -12.98 1.80 -6.10
C ILE A 91 -14.22 2.53 -6.67
N ARG A 92 -14.65 2.20 -7.89
CA ARG A 92 -15.74 2.93 -8.55
C ARG A 92 -17.09 2.63 -7.89
N GLU A 93 -17.73 3.67 -7.37
CA GLU A 93 -19.18 3.73 -7.26
C GLU A 93 -19.82 3.43 -8.62
N GLU A 94 -20.84 2.57 -8.63
CA GLU A 94 -21.83 2.55 -9.70
C GLU A 94 -22.37 3.99 -9.85
N ARG A 95 -22.07 4.63 -10.98
CA ARG A 95 -22.77 5.84 -11.43
C ARG A 95 -23.74 5.49 -12.54
#